data_AF-N4XEX5-F1
#
_entry.id   AF-N4XEX5-F1
#
_cell.length_a   1.000
_cell.length_b   1.000
_cell.length_c   1.000
_cell.angle_alpha   90.00
_cell.angle_beta   90.00
_cell.angle_gamma   90.00
#
_symmetry.space_group_name_H-M   'P 1'
#
loop_
_entity.id
_entity.type
_entity.pdbx_description
1 polymer ?
#
loop_
_entity_poly.entity_id
_entity_poly.type
_entity_poly.pdbx_seq_one_letter_code
_entity_poly.pdbx_strand_id
1 'polypeptide(L)'
;MTTRGDVDMADVGAKRQDAHDDADLLQTTHSDAFAFSDTEMLALQLYDQLKELELQQSLLQAQQAGTVAQAHDLSALPDDLVEERLTIAQREAMEAKTEYEIRNRITHNVLVMDPVRKAVHGGERTRFAEKRLLPLVTENDTVAMTHGAQTGRLASTTRALSAAEQGNMVANQKNRELAQTMLALAEEMKAQSVQDIEDAQLRSQVDAAEKQLAESRRRVKTLKGVLSGMIVGSGINWAADEGLTELVMDDEEDG
;
A
#
# COMPACT_ATOMS: atom_id res chain seq x y z
N MET A 1 -23.19 28.79 -43.46
CA MET A 1 -24.38 27.94 -43.63
C MET A 1 -24.51 27.11 -42.37
N THR A 2 -25.43 27.47 -41.51
CA THR A 2 -25.74 26.77 -40.25
C THR A 2 -26.47 25.47 -40.59
N THR A 3 -25.83 24.33 -40.31
CA THR A 3 -26.46 23.01 -40.45
C THR A 3 -27.48 22.83 -39.33
N ARG A 4 -28.64 22.27 -39.69
CA ARG A 4 -29.90 22.23 -38.92
C ARG A 4 -29.87 21.24 -37.73
N GLY A 5 -28.78 21.19 -36.97
CA GLY A 5 -28.61 20.23 -35.87
C GLY A 5 -27.64 20.67 -34.77
N ASP A 6 -27.20 21.93 -34.74
CA ASP A 6 -26.39 22.43 -33.62
C ASP A 6 -27.28 22.58 -32.38
N VAL A 7 -27.00 21.75 -31.38
CA VAL A 7 -27.56 21.86 -30.02
C VAL A 7 -26.76 22.95 -29.31
N ASP A 8 -27.46 23.98 -28.84
CA ASP A 8 -26.87 25.12 -28.15
C ASP A 8 -26.41 24.70 -26.74
N MET A 9 -25.15 24.98 -26.41
CA MET A 9 -24.53 24.58 -25.14
C MET A 9 -25.07 25.47 -24.01
N ALA A 10 -25.99 24.95 -23.21
CA ALA A 10 -26.42 25.62 -21.98
C ALA A 10 -25.36 25.42 -20.89
N ASP A 11 -24.59 26.49 -20.61
CA ASP A 11 -23.61 26.53 -19.53
C ASP A 11 -24.35 26.63 -18.19
N VAL A 12 -24.43 25.52 -17.45
CA VAL A 12 -25.07 25.49 -16.13
C VAL A 12 -24.08 26.04 -15.11
N GLY A 13 -24.41 27.21 -14.55
CA GLY A 13 -23.52 28.04 -13.75
C GLY A 13 -22.72 27.30 -12.67
N ALA A 14 -21.45 27.69 -12.59
CA ALA A 14 -20.44 27.17 -11.67
C ALA A 14 -20.97 27.05 -10.22
N LYS A 15 -21.08 25.82 -9.73
CA LYS A 15 -21.26 25.54 -8.31
C LYS A 15 -19.95 25.74 -7.56
N ARG A 16 -20.05 26.15 -6.30
CA ARG A 16 -18.90 26.40 -5.42
C ARG A 16 -18.16 25.09 -5.17
N GLN A 17 -16.89 25.04 -5.59
CA GLN A 17 -15.97 23.94 -5.33
C GLN A 17 -15.65 23.85 -3.84
N ASP A 18 -15.96 22.73 -3.21
CA ASP A 18 -15.44 22.37 -1.90
C ASP A 18 -14.09 21.65 -2.10
N ALA A 19 -13.03 22.13 -1.43
CA ALA A 19 -11.64 21.73 -1.66
C ALA A 19 -11.28 20.27 -1.25
N HIS A 20 -12.26 19.47 -0.83
CA HIS A 20 -12.08 18.10 -0.33
C HIS A 20 -12.98 17.06 -1.00
N ASP A 21 -13.85 17.45 -1.93
CA ASP A 21 -14.77 16.52 -2.58
C ASP A 21 -14.40 16.33 -4.06
N ASP A 22 -13.60 15.29 -4.34
CA ASP A 22 -13.23 14.90 -5.70
C ASP A 22 -14.45 14.40 -6.51
N ALA A 23 -15.63 14.25 -5.88
CA ALA A 23 -16.87 13.85 -6.54
C ALA A 23 -17.37 14.85 -7.59
N ASP A 24 -16.97 16.12 -7.49
CA ASP A 24 -17.31 17.16 -8.47
C ASP A 24 -16.51 16.96 -9.78
N LEU A 25 -15.30 16.40 -9.70
CA LEU A 25 -14.46 16.06 -10.87
C LEU A 25 -15.02 14.87 -11.67
N LEU A 26 -15.94 14.10 -11.08
CA LEU A 26 -16.62 12.96 -11.74
C LEU A 26 -17.93 13.37 -12.42
N GLN A 27 -18.40 14.60 -12.21
CA GLN A 27 -19.62 15.12 -12.82
C GLN A 27 -19.27 15.85 -14.12
N THR A 28 -19.26 15.11 -15.25
CA THR A 28 -19.13 15.75 -16.57
C THR A 28 -20.42 16.52 -16.87
N THR A 29 -20.41 17.84 -16.69
CA THR A 29 -21.53 18.73 -17.03
C THR A 29 -21.79 18.80 -18.53
N HIS A 30 -20.86 18.30 -19.35
CA HIS A 30 -20.92 18.28 -20.82
C HIS A 30 -21.42 16.95 -21.40
N SER A 31 -22.54 16.43 -20.89
CA SER A 31 -23.13 15.13 -21.28
C SER A 31 -23.79 15.10 -22.68
N ASP A 32 -23.83 16.22 -23.40
CA ASP A 32 -24.29 16.30 -24.81
C ASP A 32 -23.18 15.90 -25.81
N ALA A 33 -21.94 15.72 -25.37
CA ALA A 33 -20.81 15.35 -26.23
C ALA A 33 -20.78 13.87 -26.67
N PHE A 34 -21.73 13.04 -26.23
CA PHE A 34 -21.63 11.57 -26.30
C PHE A 34 -22.23 10.90 -27.55
N ALA A 35 -22.77 11.64 -28.52
CA ALA A 35 -23.18 11.03 -29.78
C ALA A 35 -22.01 11.01 -30.78
N PHE A 36 -21.04 10.11 -30.56
CA PHE A 36 -20.05 9.79 -31.58
C PHE A 36 -20.76 9.17 -32.79
N SER A 37 -20.40 9.61 -33.98
CA SER A 37 -20.80 8.93 -35.20
C SER A 37 -20.21 7.51 -35.25
N ASP A 38 -20.86 6.59 -35.96
CA ASP A 38 -20.39 5.20 -36.08
C ASP A 38 -18.93 5.09 -36.57
N THR A 39 -18.50 6.06 -37.39
CA THR A 39 -17.12 6.16 -37.88
C THR A 39 -16.13 6.59 -36.81
N GLU A 40 -16.52 7.48 -35.90
CA GLU A 40 -15.67 7.93 -34.79
C GLU A 40 -15.54 6.84 -33.74
N MET A 41 -16.63 6.11 -33.46
CA MET A 41 -16.61 4.95 -32.58
C MET A 41 -15.69 3.85 -33.12
N LEU A 42 -15.72 3.58 -34.43
CA LEU A 42 -14.79 2.64 -35.07
C LEU A 42 -13.34 3.11 -34.97
N ALA A 43 -13.07 4.41 -35.16
CA ALA A 43 -11.73 4.96 -35.05
C ALA A 43 -11.16 4.82 -33.63
N LEU A 44 -11.99 5.04 -32.60
CA LEU A 44 -11.61 4.85 -31.19
C LEU A 44 -11.32 3.37 -30.87
N GLN A 45 -12.16 2.45 -31.35
CA GLN A 45 -11.93 1.01 -31.16
C GLN A 45 -10.61 0.55 -31.77
N LEU A 46 -10.26 1.04 -32.97
CA LEU A 46 -8.98 0.73 -33.61
C LEU A 46 -7.79 1.34 -32.86
N TYR A 47 -7.96 2.53 -32.27
CA TYR A 47 -6.94 3.15 -31.44
C TYR A 47 -6.68 2.36 -30.15
N ASP A 48 -7.73 1.92 -29.46
CA ASP A 48 -7.59 1.10 -28.25
C ASP A 48 -6.88 -0.23 -28.55
N GLN A 49 -7.21 -0.87 -29.68
CA GLN A 49 -6.52 -2.07 -30.15
C GLN A 49 -5.03 -1.81 -30.44
N LEU A 50 -4.70 -0.67 -31.03
CA LEU A 50 -3.31 -0.32 -31.31
C LEU A 50 -2.51 -0.09 -30.02
N LYS A 51 -3.12 0.56 -29.02
CA LYS A 51 -2.47 0.79 -27.72
C LYS A 51 -2.25 -0.49 -26.93
N GLU A 52 -3.19 -1.43 -26.98
CA GLU A 52 -3.02 -2.76 -26.39
C GLU A 52 -1.85 -3.53 -27.04
N LEU A 53 -1.72 -3.46 -28.36
CA LEU A 53 -0.61 -4.10 -29.08
C LEU A 53 0.75 -3.47 -28.74
N GLU A 54 0.84 -2.15 -28.60
CA GLU A 54 2.06 -1.47 -28.15
C GLU A 54 2.46 -1.89 -26.73
N LEU A 55 1.49 -2.01 -25.82
CA LEU A 55 1.74 -2.49 -24.46
C LEU A 55 2.28 -3.93 -24.47
N GLN A 56 1.64 -4.82 -25.22
CA GLN A 56 2.10 -6.21 -25.38
C GLN A 56 3.52 -6.26 -25.94
N GLN A 57 3.85 -5.42 -26.93
CA GLN A 57 5.21 -5.33 -27.46
C GLN A 57 6.21 -4.86 -26.41
N SER A 58 5.87 -3.85 -25.61
CA SER A 58 6.74 -3.34 -24.54
C SER A 58 6.99 -4.39 -23.45
N LEU A 59 5.98 -5.19 -23.09
CA LEU A 59 6.10 -6.29 -22.14
C LEU A 59 6.98 -7.42 -22.68
N LEU A 60 6.84 -7.76 -23.97
CA LEU A 60 7.71 -8.75 -24.61
C LEU A 60 9.17 -8.26 -24.68
N GLN A 61 9.39 -6.98 -24.97
CA GLN A 61 10.73 -6.38 -24.94
C GLN A 61 11.31 -6.35 -23.53
N ALA A 62 10.50 -6.06 -22.51
CA ALA A 62 10.91 -6.11 -21.10
C ALA A 62 11.23 -7.56 -20.64
N GLN A 63 10.47 -8.57 -21.10
CA GLN A 63 10.79 -9.98 -20.85
C GLN A 63 12.07 -10.43 -21.57
N GLN A 64 12.30 -9.95 -22.79
CA GLN A 64 13.54 -10.20 -23.54
C GLN A 64 14.75 -9.50 -22.89
N ALA A 65 14.57 -8.30 -22.34
CA ALA A 65 15.61 -7.61 -21.57
C ALA A 65 15.85 -8.29 -20.21
N GLY A 66 14.79 -8.79 -19.56
CA GLY A 66 14.87 -9.54 -18.30
C GLY A 66 15.51 -10.92 -18.41
N THR A 67 15.52 -11.53 -19.60
CA THR A 67 16.19 -12.82 -19.87
C THR A 67 17.69 -12.69 -20.20
N VAL A 68 18.18 -11.48 -20.46
CA VAL A 68 19.61 -11.20 -20.74
C VAL A 68 20.35 -10.67 -19.49
N ALA A 69 19.63 -10.24 -18.44
CA ALA A 69 20.21 -9.63 -17.24
C ALA A 69 20.53 -10.62 -16.09
N GLN A 70 20.49 -11.94 -16.31
CA GLN A 70 20.82 -12.97 -15.31
C GLN A 70 22.12 -13.69 -15.63
N ALA A 71 23.25 -12.96 -15.68
CA ALA A 71 24.59 -13.56 -15.63
C ALA A 71 25.65 -12.49 -15.30
N HIS A 72 25.84 -12.17 -14.03
CA HIS A 72 27.18 -11.98 -13.48
C HIS A 72 27.14 -11.91 -11.95
N ASP A 73 27.61 -13.00 -11.33
CA ASP A 73 28.00 -13.10 -9.94
C ASP A 73 29.52 -12.96 -9.87
N LEU A 74 30.04 -12.01 -9.08
CA LEU A 74 31.44 -11.97 -8.66
C LEU A 74 31.55 -11.34 -7.27
N SER A 75 31.44 -12.22 -6.28
CA SER A 75 31.90 -12.06 -4.91
C SER A 75 33.41 -11.76 -4.83
N ALA A 76 33.76 -10.72 -4.07
CA ALA A 76 34.84 -10.67 -3.06
C ALA A 76 35.67 -9.38 -3.14
N LEU A 77 35.45 -8.45 -2.20
CA LEU A 77 36.48 -7.74 -1.41
C LEU A 77 35.80 -6.89 -0.32
N PRO A 78 36.42 -6.68 0.87
CA PRO A 78 35.90 -5.77 1.87
C PRO A 78 36.45 -4.36 1.66
N ASP A 79 35.58 -3.50 1.15
CA ASP A 79 35.66 -2.02 1.11
C ASP A 79 34.33 -1.43 1.65
N ASP A 80 33.65 -2.25 2.47
CA ASP A 80 32.19 -2.31 2.64
C ASP A 80 31.56 -1.03 3.19
N LEU A 81 32.24 -0.30 4.06
CA LEU A 81 31.68 0.91 4.69
C LEU A 81 31.78 2.15 3.78
N VAL A 82 32.81 2.20 2.91
CA VAL A 82 32.97 3.30 1.94
C VAL A 82 32.13 3.02 0.69
N GLU A 83 32.08 1.76 0.25
CA GLU A 83 31.21 1.31 -0.84
C GLU A 83 29.72 1.39 -0.48
N GLU A 84 29.31 1.08 0.76
CA GLU A 84 27.93 1.30 1.21
C GLU A 84 27.57 2.79 1.17
N ARG A 85 28.46 3.67 1.62
CA ARG A 85 28.22 5.13 1.55
C ARG A 85 28.23 5.66 0.12
N LEU A 86 29.06 5.10 -0.76
CA LEU A 86 29.13 5.47 -2.18
C LEU A 86 27.90 4.97 -2.95
N THR A 87 27.42 3.75 -2.66
CA THR A 87 26.21 3.20 -3.27
C THR A 87 24.95 3.94 -2.82
N ILE A 88 24.87 4.34 -1.54
CA ILE A 88 23.81 5.24 -1.04
C ILE A 88 23.88 6.59 -1.77
N ALA A 89 25.04 7.24 -1.83
CA ALA A 89 25.21 8.52 -2.51
C ALA A 89 24.93 8.43 -4.01
N GLN A 90 25.32 7.33 -4.67
CA GLN A 90 25.04 7.09 -6.09
C GLN A 90 23.54 6.86 -6.31
N ARG A 91 22.86 6.14 -5.41
CA ARG A 91 21.41 5.95 -5.47
C ARG A 91 20.68 7.28 -5.27
N GLU A 92 21.04 8.06 -4.27
CA GLU A 92 20.48 9.39 -4.02
C GLU A 92 20.73 10.33 -5.21
N ALA A 93 21.93 10.31 -5.79
CA ALA A 93 22.24 11.11 -6.98
C ALA A 93 21.46 10.65 -8.22
N MET A 94 21.29 9.34 -8.41
CA MET A 94 20.46 8.81 -9.50
C MET A 94 18.99 9.16 -9.28
N GLU A 95 18.47 9.06 -8.05
CA GLU A 95 17.11 9.44 -7.71
C GLU A 95 16.87 10.94 -7.98
N ALA A 96 17.75 11.81 -7.48
CA ALA A 96 17.68 13.25 -7.73
C ALA A 96 17.78 13.60 -9.23
N LYS A 97 18.64 12.89 -9.98
CA LYS A 97 18.74 13.05 -11.44
C LYS A 97 17.44 12.63 -12.13
N THR A 98 16.88 11.47 -11.77
CA THR A 98 15.62 11.00 -12.36
C THR A 98 14.46 11.94 -12.03
N GLU A 99 14.40 12.45 -10.80
CA GLU A 99 13.40 13.43 -10.39
C GLU A 99 13.51 14.72 -11.21
N TYR A 100 14.72 15.24 -11.38
CA TYR A 100 14.98 16.41 -12.20
C TYR A 100 14.59 16.18 -13.67
N GLU A 101 14.97 15.04 -14.25
CA GLU A 101 14.64 14.68 -15.64
C GLU A 101 13.13 14.55 -15.84
N ILE A 102 12.42 13.90 -14.92
CA ILE A 102 10.96 13.77 -14.95
C ILE A 102 10.33 15.17 -14.85
N ARG A 103 10.76 16.00 -13.90
CA ARG A 103 10.22 17.37 -13.73
C ARG A 103 10.45 18.23 -14.97
N ASN A 104 11.63 18.14 -15.57
CA ASN A 104 11.96 18.88 -16.78
C ASN A 104 11.15 18.38 -17.98
N ARG A 105 10.97 17.05 -18.11
CA ARG A 105 10.14 16.46 -19.16
C ARG A 105 8.67 16.86 -19.02
N ILE A 106 8.13 16.86 -17.80
CA ILE A 106 6.77 17.33 -17.53
C ILE A 106 6.63 18.80 -17.90
N THR A 107 7.54 19.67 -17.41
CA THR A 107 7.53 21.11 -17.73
C THR A 107 7.59 21.34 -19.24
N HIS A 108 8.51 20.65 -19.93
CA HIS A 108 8.65 20.76 -21.38
C HIS A 108 7.40 20.29 -22.12
N ASN A 109 6.83 19.15 -21.75
CA ASN A 109 5.60 18.65 -22.35
C ASN A 109 4.42 19.61 -22.15
N VAL A 110 4.26 20.20 -20.96
CA VAL A 110 3.22 21.20 -20.70
C VAL A 110 3.43 22.45 -21.56
N LEU A 111 4.67 22.97 -21.61
CA LEU A 111 5.01 24.15 -22.41
C LEU A 111 4.80 23.94 -23.93
N VAL A 112 5.00 22.73 -24.43
CA VAL A 112 4.83 22.40 -25.85
C VAL A 112 3.38 22.01 -26.18
N MET A 113 2.72 21.20 -25.35
CA MET A 113 1.39 20.67 -25.64
C MET A 113 0.25 21.62 -25.32
N ASP A 114 0.34 22.44 -24.27
CA ASP A 114 -0.75 23.36 -23.91
C ASP A 114 -1.06 24.38 -25.04
N PRO A 115 -0.07 25.02 -25.68
CA PRO A 115 -0.31 25.89 -26.83
C PRO A 115 -0.82 25.13 -28.07
N VAL A 116 -0.30 23.93 -28.35
CA VAL A 116 -0.74 23.11 -29.49
C VAL A 116 -2.20 22.69 -29.32
N ARG A 117 -2.56 22.27 -28.12
CA ARG A 117 -3.93 21.86 -27.81
C ARG A 117 -4.90 23.02 -27.85
N LYS A 118 -4.51 24.19 -27.34
CA LYS A 118 -5.29 25.43 -27.48
C LYS A 118 -5.39 25.90 -28.94
N ALA A 119 -4.35 25.70 -29.74
CA ALA A 119 -4.36 26.06 -31.16
C ALA A 119 -5.27 25.13 -31.98
N VAL A 120 -5.27 23.82 -31.69
CA VAL A 120 -6.11 22.83 -32.38
C VAL A 120 -7.57 22.98 -31.96
N HIS A 121 -7.86 23.08 -30.65
CA HIS A 121 -9.23 23.05 -30.13
C HIS A 121 -9.84 24.43 -29.80
N GLY A 122 -9.03 25.50 -29.71
CA GLY A 122 -9.46 26.85 -29.34
C GLY A 122 -9.33 27.90 -30.45
N GLY A 123 -8.89 27.51 -31.65
CA GLY A 123 -8.69 28.42 -32.78
C GLY A 123 -10.00 28.96 -33.37
N GLU A 124 -9.96 30.18 -33.93
CA GLU A 124 -11.12 30.78 -34.62
C GLU A 124 -11.61 29.92 -35.80
N ARG A 125 -10.71 29.18 -36.44
CA ARG A 125 -10.95 28.29 -37.59
C ARG A 125 -11.30 26.84 -37.24
N THR A 126 -11.21 26.47 -35.96
CA THR A 126 -11.48 25.11 -35.48
C THR A 126 -12.97 24.77 -35.63
N ARG A 127 -13.29 23.52 -36.04
CA ARG A 127 -14.68 23.09 -36.22
C ARG A 127 -15.41 23.04 -34.88
N PHE A 128 -16.73 23.24 -34.88
CA PHE A 128 -17.54 23.22 -33.65
C PHE A 128 -17.35 21.93 -32.83
N ALA A 129 -17.26 20.77 -33.49
CA ALA A 129 -16.98 19.49 -32.85
C ALA A 129 -15.63 19.45 -32.11
N GLU A 130 -14.57 20.04 -32.68
CA GLU A 130 -13.25 20.08 -32.05
C GLU A 130 -13.20 21.05 -30.86
N LYS A 131 -13.98 22.13 -30.89
CA LYS A 131 -14.15 23.07 -29.76
C LYS A 131 -14.88 22.43 -28.58
N ARG A 132 -15.84 21.54 -28.86
CA ARG A 132 -16.59 20.78 -27.84
C ARG A 132 -15.71 19.79 -27.07
N LEU A 133 -14.59 19.33 -27.65
CA LEU A 133 -13.69 18.40 -26.98
C LEU A 133 -12.82 19.08 -25.92
N LEU A 134 -12.52 20.39 -26.07
CA LEU A 134 -11.58 21.07 -25.19
C LEU A 134 -11.91 20.94 -23.69
N PRO A 135 -13.17 21.15 -23.22
CA PRO A 135 -13.53 20.99 -21.81
C PRO A 135 -13.33 19.55 -21.32
N LEU A 136 -13.69 18.55 -22.13
CA LEU A 136 -13.55 17.13 -21.76
C LEU A 136 -12.09 16.70 -21.63
N VAL A 137 -11.24 17.15 -22.55
CA VAL A 137 -9.81 16.83 -22.42
C VAL A 137 -9.24 17.55 -21.18
N THR A 138 -9.71 18.77 -20.85
CA THR A 138 -9.23 19.47 -19.63
C THR A 138 -9.70 18.78 -18.36
N GLU A 139 -10.94 18.27 -18.32
CA GLU A 139 -11.44 17.43 -17.22
C GLU A 139 -10.65 16.12 -17.12
N ASN A 140 -10.32 15.50 -18.25
CA ASN A 140 -9.51 14.28 -18.25
C ASN A 140 -8.11 14.52 -17.67
N ASP A 141 -7.46 15.63 -18.04
CA ASP A 141 -6.15 15.98 -17.48
C ASP A 141 -6.21 16.23 -15.97
N THR A 142 -7.24 16.94 -15.49
CA THR A 142 -7.36 17.24 -14.06
C THR A 142 -7.56 15.96 -13.26
N VAL A 143 -8.41 15.04 -13.76
CA VAL A 143 -8.60 13.71 -13.16
C VAL A 143 -7.32 12.87 -13.22
N ALA A 144 -6.61 12.89 -14.34
CA ALA A 144 -5.34 12.16 -14.46
C ALA A 144 -4.28 12.70 -13.50
N MET A 145 -4.22 14.02 -13.29
CA MET A 145 -3.33 14.66 -12.33
C MET A 145 -3.68 14.31 -10.88
N THR A 146 -4.96 14.36 -10.50
CA THR A 146 -5.39 14.00 -9.14
C THR A 146 -5.16 12.52 -8.87
N HIS A 147 -5.49 11.65 -9.82
CA HIS A 147 -5.20 10.21 -9.74
C HIS A 147 -3.70 9.94 -9.57
N GLY A 148 -2.84 10.64 -10.34
CA GLY A 148 -1.39 10.55 -10.20
C GLY A 148 -0.90 10.96 -8.81
N ALA A 149 -1.43 12.07 -8.27
CA ALA A 149 -1.11 12.53 -6.92
C ALA A 149 -1.57 11.55 -5.83
N GLN A 150 -2.79 11.01 -5.95
CA GLN A 150 -3.32 10.01 -5.02
C GLN A 150 -2.52 8.71 -5.08
N THR A 151 -2.16 8.24 -6.27
CA THR A 151 -1.30 7.05 -6.47
C THR A 151 0.08 7.28 -5.85
N GLY A 152 0.67 8.46 -6.02
CA GLY A 152 1.94 8.82 -5.37
C GLY A 152 1.86 8.81 -3.84
N ARG A 153 0.76 9.35 -3.28
CA ARG A 153 0.49 9.28 -1.83
C ARG A 153 0.32 7.85 -1.35
N LEU A 154 -0.45 7.03 -2.08
CA LEU A 154 -0.65 5.62 -1.77
C LEU A 154 0.70 4.88 -1.74
N ALA A 155 1.51 5.01 -2.79
CA ALA A 155 2.84 4.39 -2.86
C ALA A 155 3.76 4.83 -1.71
N SER A 156 3.73 6.11 -1.33
CA SER A 156 4.46 6.62 -0.17
C SER A 156 3.98 5.98 1.14
N THR A 157 2.67 5.93 1.37
CA THR A 157 2.10 5.30 2.57
C THR A 157 2.37 3.81 2.65
N THR A 158 2.33 3.09 1.52
CA THR A 158 2.67 1.66 1.46
C THR A 158 4.13 1.44 1.82
N ARG A 159 5.06 2.26 1.31
CA ARG A 159 6.48 2.16 1.70
C ARG A 159 6.69 2.43 3.18
N ALA A 160 6.03 3.44 3.74
CA ALA A 160 6.10 3.75 5.16
C ALA A 160 5.54 2.61 6.02
N LEU A 161 4.42 2.00 5.61
CA LEU A 161 3.83 0.84 6.27
C LEU A 161 4.79 -0.35 6.26
N SER A 162 5.34 -0.72 5.10
CA SER A 162 6.30 -1.84 5.02
C SER A 162 7.55 -1.61 5.86
N ALA A 163 8.07 -0.38 5.92
CA ALA A 163 9.18 -0.03 6.80
C ALA A 163 8.81 -0.17 8.29
N ALA A 164 7.60 0.24 8.68
CA ALA A 164 7.10 0.10 10.04
C ALA A 164 6.88 -1.37 10.43
N GLU A 165 6.34 -2.19 9.51
CA GLU A 165 6.17 -3.64 9.70
C GLU A 165 7.51 -4.34 9.90
N GLN A 166 8.52 -4.02 9.08
CA GLN A 166 9.88 -4.55 9.25
C GLN A 166 10.47 -4.14 10.61
N GLY A 167 10.28 -2.88 11.02
CA GLY A 167 10.69 -2.41 12.34
C GLY A 167 9.99 -3.16 13.49
N ASN A 168 8.70 -3.44 13.33
CA ASN A 168 7.90 -4.19 14.31
C ASN A 168 8.38 -5.66 14.43
N MET A 169 8.65 -6.33 13.30
CA MET A 169 9.21 -7.68 13.29
C MET A 169 10.53 -7.75 14.05
N VAL A 170 11.45 -6.81 13.79
CA VAL A 170 12.75 -6.76 14.49
C VAL A 170 12.56 -6.48 15.99
N ALA A 171 11.65 -5.58 16.35
CA ALA A 171 11.35 -5.29 17.75
C ALA A 171 10.74 -6.50 18.47
N ASN A 172 9.81 -7.21 17.84
CA ASN A 172 9.20 -8.42 18.39
C ASN A 172 10.21 -9.55 18.56
N GLN A 173 11.13 -9.71 17.61
CA GLN A 173 12.21 -10.69 17.76
C GLN A 173 13.10 -10.38 18.97
N LYS A 174 13.50 -9.11 19.15
CA LYS A 174 14.25 -8.68 20.34
C LYS A 174 13.45 -8.86 21.63
N ASN A 175 12.15 -8.56 21.63
CA ASN A 175 11.30 -8.78 22.79
C ASN A 175 11.21 -10.26 23.15
N ARG A 176 11.14 -11.15 22.15
CA ARG A 176 11.16 -12.60 22.36
C ARG A 176 12.49 -13.08 22.95
N GLU A 177 13.62 -12.61 22.41
CA GLU A 177 14.95 -12.89 22.94
C GLU A 177 15.08 -12.41 24.39
N LEU A 178 14.67 -11.17 24.69
CA LEU A 178 14.70 -10.62 26.04
C LEU A 178 13.79 -11.40 26.99
N ALA A 179 12.59 -11.78 26.57
CA ALA A 179 11.69 -12.62 27.36
C ALA A 179 12.29 -14.00 27.66
N GLN A 180 12.96 -14.62 26.69
CA GLN A 180 13.70 -15.87 26.91
C GLN A 180 14.84 -15.69 27.93
N THR A 181 15.61 -14.60 27.83
CA THR A 181 16.66 -14.32 28.83
C THR A 181 16.08 -14.07 30.22
N MET A 182 14.96 -13.36 30.33
CA MET A 182 14.28 -13.15 31.61
C MET A 182 13.76 -14.46 32.21
N LEU A 183 13.19 -15.35 31.39
CA LEU A 183 12.78 -16.68 31.84
C LEU A 183 13.96 -17.52 32.33
N ALA A 184 15.06 -17.55 31.58
CA ALA A 184 16.27 -18.26 31.98
C ALA A 184 16.85 -17.71 33.31
N LEU A 185 16.89 -16.40 33.48
CA LEU A 185 17.32 -15.76 34.72
C LEU A 185 16.37 -16.05 35.89
N ALA A 186 15.05 -16.09 35.63
CA ALA A 186 14.05 -16.45 36.64
C ALA A 186 14.18 -17.93 37.04
N GLU A 187 14.47 -18.83 36.11
CA GLU A 187 14.75 -20.24 36.39
C GLU A 187 16.04 -20.43 37.19
N GLU A 188 17.11 -19.71 36.85
CA GLU A 188 18.36 -19.72 37.62
C GLU A 188 18.13 -19.20 39.06
N MET A 189 17.37 -18.13 39.22
CA MET A 189 16.99 -17.60 40.53
C MET A 189 16.07 -18.57 41.29
N LYS A 190 15.17 -19.29 40.62
CA LYS A 190 14.35 -20.33 41.24
C LYS A 190 15.22 -21.51 41.71
N ALA A 191 16.20 -21.92 40.90
CA ALA A 191 17.13 -23.00 41.24
C ALA A 191 17.99 -22.64 42.46
N GLN A 192 18.44 -21.39 42.57
CA GLN A 192 19.17 -20.87 43.73
C GLN A 192 18.26 -20.69 44.96
N SER A 193 16.99 -20.30 44.80
CA SER A 193 16.16 -19.87 45.93
C SER A 193 15.55 -20.98 46.79
N VAL A 194 15.35 -22.23 46.33
CA VAL A 194 14.67 -23.23 47.18
C VAL A 194 15.63 -23.92 48.16
N GLN A 195 16.88 -24.14 47.75
CA GLN A 195 17.88 -24.91 48.51
C GLN A 195 18.86 -24.03 49.32
N ASP A 196 19.08 -22.77 48.93
CA ASP A 196 20.06 -21.90 49.59
C ASP A 196 19.47 -20.91 50.62
N ILE A 197 18.15 -20.90 50.85
CA ILE A 197 17.57 -20.07 51.91
C ILE A 197 17.91 -20.68 53.30
N GLU A 198 18.83 -20.03 54.02
CA GLU A 198 19.19 -20.39 55.40
C GLU A 198 18.05 -20.11 56.41
N ASP A 199 17.16 -19.15 56.10
CA ASP A 199 16.05 -18.73 56.97
C ASP A 199 14.78 -19.58 56.81
N ALA A 200 14.44 -20.35 57.85
CA ALA A 200 13.27 -21.24 57.88
C ALA A 200 11.92 -20.52 57.69
N GLN A 201 11.80 -19.26 58.13
CA GLN A 201 10.57 -18.48 57.96
C GLN A 201 10.33 -18.09 56.49
N LEU A 202 11.38 -17.71 55.76
CA LEU A 202 11.29 -17.34 54.35
C LEU A 202 10.94 -18.55 53.47
N ARG A 203 11.51 -19.73 53.77
CA ARG A 203 11.10 -20.98 53.10
C ARG A 203 9.61 -21.27 53.24
N SER A 204 9.05 -21.12 54.45
CA SER A 204 7.63 -21.39 54.68
C SER A 204 6.70 -20.42 53.91
N GLN A 205 7.13 -19.18 53.68
CA GLN A 205 6.38 -18.19 52.93
C GLN A 205 6.44 -18.44 51.42
N VAL A 206 7.61 -18.82 50.90
CA VAL A 206 7.78 -19.23 49.50
C VAL A 206 6.92 -20.46 49.19
N ASP A 207 6.97 -21.46 50.07
CA ASP A 207 6.21 -22.71 49.91
C ASP A 207 4.68 -22.49 49.97
N ALA A 208 4.23 -21.53 50.79
CA ALA A 208 2.83 -21.10 50.82
C ALA A 208 2.43 -20.34 49.54
N ALA A 209 3.30 -19.49 49.01
CA ALA A 209 3.07 -18.76 47.77
C ALA A 209 3.04 -19.70 46.54
N GLU A 210 3.92 -20.70 46.48
CA GLU A 210 3.90 -21.72 45.42
C GLU A 210 2.60 -22.53 45.43
N LYS A 211 2.10 -22.91 46.62
CA LYS A 211 0.80 -23.58 46.75
C LYS A 211 -0.36 -22.71 46.25
N GLN A 212 -0.36 -21.41 46.57
CA GLN A 212 -1.37 -20.48 46.06
C GLN A 212 -1.29 -20.30 44.54
N LEU A 213 -0.09 -20.28 43.96
CA LEU A 213 0.11 -20.21 42.51
C LEU A 213 -0.36 -21.49 41.81
N ALA A 214 -0.11 -22.67 42.40
CA ALA A 214 -0.61 -23.94 41.89
C ALA A 214 -2.15 -24.00 41.92
N GLU A 215 -2.77 -23.49 43.00
CA GLU A 215 -4.22 -23.36 43.07
C GLU A 215 -4.78 -22.37 42.04
N SER A 216 -4.14 -21.23 41.82
CA SER A 216 -4.60 -20.24 40.83
C SER A 216 -4.48 -20.79 39.40
N ARG A 217 -3.38 -21.47 39.06
CA ARG A 217 -3.22 -22.15 37.77
C ARG A 217 -4.29 -23.21 37.54
N ARG A 218 -4.62 -24.01 38.56
CA ARG A 218 -5.73 -24.97 38.49
C ARG A 218 -7.06 -24.28 38.20
N ARG A 219 -7.34 -23.15 38.87
CA ARG A 219 -8.57 -22.36 38.62
C ARG A 219 -8.61 -21.80 37.20
N VAL A 220 -7.50 -21.27 36.69
CA VAL A 220 -7.42 -20.77 35.32
C VAL A 220 -7.65 -21.90 34.31
N LYS A 221 -7.04 -23.08 34.52
CA LYS A 221 -7.27 -24.25 33.66
C LYS A 221 -8.72 -24.70 33.66
N THR A 222 -9.38 -24.71 34.83
CA THR A 222 -10.82 -25.03 34.91
C THR A 222 -11.68 -23.97 34.22
N LEU A 223 -11.35 -22.68 34.33
CA LEU A 223 -12.09 -21.61 33.66
C LEU A 223 -11.91 -21.65 32.14
N LYS A 224 -10.69 -21.90 31.64
CA LYS A 224 -10.41 -22.06 30.21
C LYS A 224 -11.20 -23.24 29.63
N GLY A 225 -11.20 -24.38 30.31
CA GLY A 225 -11.99 -25.54 29.89
C GLY A 225 -13.51 -25.29 29.85
N VAL A 226 -14.03 -24.56 30.84
CA VAL A 226 -15.47 -24.18 30.87
C VAL A 226 -15.81 -23.19 29.75
N LEU A 227 -14.96 -22.18 29.51
CA LEU A 227 -15.15 -21.21 28.43
C LEU A 227 -15.09 -21.87 27.05
N SER A 228 -14.10 -22.73 26.81
CA SER A 228 -13.98 -23.48 25.55
C SER A 228 -15.22 -24.37 25.31
N GLY A 229 -15.67 -25.10 26.33
CA GLY A 229 -16.90 -25.88 26.26
C GLY A 229 -18.16 -25.03 26.00
N MET A 230 -18.24 -23.84 26.58
CA MET A 230 -19.35 -22.91 26.36
C MET A 230 -19.35 -22.33 24.94
N ILE A 231 -18.18 -21.95 24.41
CA ILE A 231 -18.03 -21.41 23.05
C ILE A 231 -18.40 -22.47 22.02
N VAL A 232 -17.84 -23.68 22.13
CA VAL A 232 -18.16 -24.80 21.22
C VAL A 232 -19.64 -25.22 21.35
N GLY A 233 -20.18 -25.25 22.57
CA GLY A 233 -21.59 -25.60 22.83
C GLY A 233 -22.61 -24.54 22.40
N SER A 234 -22.19 -23.28 22.20
CA SER A 234 -23.07 -22.17 21.80
C SER A 234 -23.44 -22.18 20.31
N GLY A 235 -22.74 -22.95 19.48
CA GLY A 235 -22.95 -23.01 18.03
C GLY A 235 -22.45 -21.79 17.26
N ILE A 236 -21.69 -20.89 17.90
CA ILE A 236 -20.97 -19.80 17.24
C ILE A 236 -19.87 -20.39 16.34
N ASN A 237 -19.67 -19.83 15.15
CA ASN A 237 -18.61 -20.25 14.23
C ASN A 237 -17.23 -19.73 14.70
N TRP A 238 -16.73 -20.33 15.77
CA TRP A 238 -15.47 -19.97 16.42
C TRP A 238 -14.24 -20.18 15.54
N ALA A 239 -14.30 -21.07 14.54
CA ALA A 239 -13.20 -21.35 13.61
C ALA A 239 -12.98 -20.26 12.55
N ALA A 240 -13.90 -19.30 12.43
CA ALA A 240 -13.77 -18.16 11.52
C ALA A 240 -13.20 -16.91 12.20
N ASP A 241 -13.07 -16.93 13.53
CA ASP A 241 -12.54 -15.84 14.33
C ASP A 241 -11.24 -16.32 15.01
N GLU A 242 -10.12 -15.68 14.67
CA GLU A 242 -8.79 -16.01 15.20
C GLU A 242 -8.76 -15.96 16.73
N GLY A 243 -9.44 -14.98 17.34
CA GLY A 243 -9.46 -14.83 18.79
C GLY A 243 -10.28 -15.90 19.51
N LEU A 244 -11.34 -16.41 18.87
CA LEU A 244 -12.11 -17.54 19.40
C LEU A 244 -11.41 -18.88 19.13
N THR A 245 -10.65 -18.97 18.03
CA THR A 245 -9.85 -20.14 17.69
C THR A 245 -8.73 -20.34 18.72
N GLU A 246 -7.99 -19.28 19.06
CA GLU A 246 -6.95 -19.31 20.12
C GLU A 246 -7.52 -19.66 21.50
N LEU A 247 -8.73 -19.18 21.81
CA LEU A 247 -9.36 -19.44 23.11
C LEU A 247 -9.89 -20.88 23.25
N VAL A 248 -10.28 -21.50 22.13
CA VAL A 248 -10.82 -22.87 22.07
C VAL A 248 -9.72 -23.91 21.87
N MET A 249 -8.71 -23.61 21.04
CA MET A 249 -7.55 -24.48 20.88
C MET A 249 -6.66 -24.39 22.13
N ASP A 250 -6.60 -25.49 22.87
CA ASP A 250 -5.52 -25.68 23.83
C ASP A 250 -4.27 -26.04 23.04
N ASP A 251 -3.31 -25.13 22.94
CA ASP A 251 -1.94 -25.51 22.61
C ASP A 251 -1.48 -26.44 23.74
N GLU A 252 -1.53 -27.75 23.47
CA GLU A 252 -0.95 -28.78 24.32
C GLU A 252 0.58 -28.62 24.32
N GLU A 253 1.09 -27.68 25.10
CA GLU A 253 2.46 -27.64 25.59
C GLU A 253 2.45 -27.78 27.11
N ASP A 254 2.18 -29.00 27.58
CA ASP A 254 2.49 -29.45 28.95
C ASP A 254 2.78 -30.96 28.87
N GLY A 255 3.94 -31.29 28.29
CA GLY A 255 4.62 -32.59 28.42
C GLY A 255 5.88 -32.40 29.25
#